data_AF-A0ABC9G4Q0-F1
#
_entry.id   AF-A0ABC9G4Q0-F1
#
_cell.length_a   1.000
_cell.length_b   1.000
_cell.length_c   1.000
_cell.angle_alpha   90.00
_cell.angle_beta   90.00
_cell.angle_gamma   90.00
#
_symmetry.space_group_name_H-M   'P 1'
#
loop_
_entity.id
_entity.type
_entity.pdbx_description
1 polymer ?
#
loop_
_entity_poly.entity_id
_entity_poly.type
_entity_poly.pdbx_seq_one_letter_code
_entity_poly.pdbx_strand_id
1 'polypeptide(L)'
;MATEGAKRFTLQVEMHCRCIGCVKKVEKAMASIGSLSGVESSVGDVDTGIVTVVGKVDPTEVCHWLKKKTKKSVKVVHPDPAFENHYQKMVVVLGTSSEAWHITPSAPPLQDGMSWALVPPVSHHDHKSIQLIEEKIRGLEKVRDELKIKNLENELFAAKSELNQSRKVINSSKKVLLDSALNQLKAYMNLEALSQTSYD
;
A
#
# COMPACT_ATOMS: atom_id res chain seq x y z
N MET A 1 -38.83 -1.38 16.02
CA MET A 1 -37.94 -1.06 14.88
C MET A 1 -36.55 -1.47 15.29
N ALA A 2 -35.97 -2.51 14.68
CA ALA A 2 -34.68 -3.05 15.08
C ALA A 2 -33.58 -2.00 14.89
N THR A 3 -32.90 -1.62 15.97
CA THR A 3 -31.74 -0.74 15.91
C THR A 3 -30.55 -1.57 15.41
N GLU A 4 -30.37 -1.58 14.09
CA GLU A 4 -29.26 -2.28 13.46
C GLU A 4 -27.95 -1.58 13.83
N GLY A 5 -27.09 -2.29 14.55
CA GLY A 5 -25.77 -1.80 14.97
C GLY A 5 -24.86 -1.54 13.77
N ALA A 6 -23.83 -0.70 13.96
CA ALA A 6 -22.84 -0.45 12.92
C ALA A 6 -22.17 -1.77 12.49
N LYS A 7 -22.15 -2.05 11.19
CA LYS A 7 -21.53 -3.25 10.61
C LYS A 7 -20.17 -2.89 10.03
N ARG A 8 -19.22 -3.82 10.16
CA ARG A 8 -17.93 -3.76 9.48
C ARG A 8 -17.94 -4.72 8.30
N PHE A 9 -17.57 -4.23 7.11
CA PHE A 9 -17.46 -5.05 5.91
C PHE A 9 -16.31 -4.56 5.03
N THR A 10 -15.84 -5.42 4.14
CA THR A 10 -14.71 -5.13 3.26
C THR A 10 -15.15 -5.24 1.80
N LEU A 11 -14.65 -4.34 0.95
CA LEU A 11 -14.86 -4.34 -0.50
C LEU A 11 -13.50 -4.41 -1.19
N GLN A 12 -13.42 -5.11 -2.31
CA GLN A 12 -12.22 -5.18 -3.14
C GLN A 12 -12.51 -4.67 -4.55
N VAL A 13 -11.68 -3.72 -4.99
CA VAL A 13 -11.70 -3.13 -6.33
C VAL A 13 -10.67 -3.84 -7.20
N GLU A 14 -11.12 -4.37 -8.34
CA GLU A 14 -10.26 -5.12 -9.25
C GLU A 14 -9.37 -4.19 -10.09
N MET A 15 -8.05 -4.26 -9.87
CA MET A 15 -7.05 -3.49 -10.59
C MET A 15 -6.39 -4.32 -11.69
N HIS A 16 -6.74 -4.07 -12.97
CA HIS A 16 -5.96 -4.61 -14.10
C HIS A 16 -4.69 -3.80 -14.43
N CYS A 17 -4.52 -2.65 -13.78
CA CYS A 17 -3.55 -1.62 -14.17
C CYS A 17 -3.17 -0.76 -12.97
N ARG A 18 -1.86 -0.50 -12.78
CA ARG A 18 -1.32 0.41 -11.74
C ARG A 18 -0.76 1.72 -12.31
N CYS A 19 -1.32 2.19 -13.43
CA CYS A 19 -0.95 3.51 -13.95
C CYS A 19 -1.44 4.62 -13.01
N ILE A 20 -0.79 5.78 -13.07
CA ILE A 20 -1.10 6.95 -12.22
C ILE A 20 -2.60 7.31 -12.26
N GLY A 21 -3.25 7.17 -13.42
CA GLY A 21 -4.68 7.44 -13.56
C GLY A 21 -5.59 6.39 -12.89
N CYS A 22 -5.24 5.10 -12.99
CA CYS A 22 -5.95 3.99 -12.33
C CYS A 22 -5.90 4.20 -10.81
N VAL A 23 -4.71 4.44 -10.27
CA VAL A 23 -4.45 4.61 -8.83
C VAL A 23 -5.18 5.84 -8.28
N LYS A 24 -4.96 7.02 -8.86
CA LYS A 24 -5.60 8.27 -8.42
C LYS A 24 -7.13 8.22 -8.43
N LYS A 25 -7.72 7.50 -9.40
CA LYS A 25 -9.18 7.34 -9.48
C LYS A 25 -9.73 6.53 -8.31
N VAL A 26 -9.04 5.46 -7.93
CA VAL A 26 -9.44 4.59 -6.81
C VAL A 26 -9.22 5.30 -5.49
N GLU A 27 -8.06 5.91 -5.30
CA GLU A 27 -7.71 6.70 -4.12
C GLU A 27 -8.77 7.76 -3.82
N LYS A 28 -9.12 8.58 -4.83
CA LYS A 28 -10.15 9.61 -4.69
C LYS A 28 -11.53 9.03 -4.37
N ALA A 29 -11.87 7.87 -4.92
CA ALA A 29 -13.14 7.21 -4.65
C ALA A 29 -13.19 6.67 -3.21
N MET A 30 -12.12 6.00 -2.76
CA MET A 30 -11.99 5.48 -1.40
C MET A 30 -12.06 6.61 -0.36
N ALA A 31 -11.33 7.71 -0.59
CA ALA A 31 -11.36 8.88 0.29
C ALA A 31 -12.75 9.53 0.41
N SER A 32 -13.61 9.36 -0.59
CA SER A 32 -14.96 9.93 -0.62
C SER A 32 -16.03 9.03 0.04
N ILE A 33 -15.67 7.82 0.48
CA ILE A 33 -16.62 6.88 1.13
C ILE A 33 -17.13 7.43 2.46
N GLY A 34 -16.28 8.12 3.23
CA GLY A 34 -16.67 8.76 4.48
C GLY A 34 -17.75 9.85 4.34
N SER A 35 -18.04 10.31 3.12
CA SER A 35 -19.12 11.28 2.85
C SER A 35 -20.48 10.61 2.59
N LEU A 36 -20.54 9.27 2.55
CA LEU A 36 -21.80 8.54 2.41
C LEU A 36 -22.58 8.54 3.72
N SER A 37 -23.90 8.70 3.63
CA SER A 37 -24.77 8.63 4.81
C SER A 37 -24.66 7.26 5.47
N GLY A 38 -24.53 7.24 6.80
CA GLY A 38 -24.42 6.01 7.57
C GLY A 38 -23.01 5.43 7.68
N VAL A 39 -22.00 5.98 6.99
CA VAL A 39 -20.60 5.59 7.18
C VAL A 39 -20.01 6.32 8.39
N GLU A 40 -19.45 5.56 9.34
CA GLU A 40 -18.75 6.10 10.52
C GLU A 40 -17.24 6.21 10.26
N SER A 41 -16.66 5.20 9.62
CA SER A 41 -15.24 5.18 9.28
C SER A 41 -14.97 4.28 8.07
N SER A 42 -13.94 4.62 7.30
CA SER A 42 -13.46 3.80 6.20
C SER A 42 -11.94 3.83 6.12
N VAL A 43 -11.32 2.66 5.96
CA VAL A 43 -9.87 2.49 5.77
C VAL A 43 -9.65 1.84 4.41
N GLY A 44 -8.99 2.55 3.50
CA GLY A 44 -8.70 2.08 2.14
C GLY A 44 -7.20 1.86 1.93
N ASP A 45 -6.88 0.76 1.28
CA ASP A 45 -5.57 0.43 0.74
C ASP A 45 -5.66 0.40 -0.80
N VAL A 46 -5.08 1.42 -1.42
CA VAL A 46 -5.11 1.60 -2.88
C VAL A 46 -4.21 0.60 -3.59
N ASP A 47 -3.14 0.13 -2.94
CA ASP A 47 -2.18 -0.80 -3.52
C ASP A 47 -2.78 -2.21 -3.66
N THR A 48 -3.54 -2.65 -2.65
CA THR A 48 -4.28 -3.92 -2.69
C THR A 48 -5.70 -3.77 -3.28
N GLY A 49 -6.18 -2.54 -3.42
CA GLY A 49 -7.53 -2.24 -3.87
C GLY A 49 -8.61 -2.61 -2.85
N ILE A 50 -8.24 -2.77 -1.57
CA ILE A 50 -9.14 -3.20 -0.49
C ILE A 50 -9.63 -1.97 0.27
N VAL A 51 -10.91 -1.93 0.63
CA VAL A 51 -11.47 -0.93 1.53
C VAL A 51 -12.37 -1.55 2.58
N THR A 52 -12.10 -1.24 3.84
CA THR A 52 -12.91 -1.66 4.98
C THR A 52 -13.77 -0.48 5.42
N VAL A 53 -15.07 -0.72 5.56
CA VAL A 53 -16.08 0.28 5.91
C VAL A 53 -16.75 -0.15 7.21
N VAL A 54 -16.96 0.81 8.10
CA VAL A 54 -17.71 0.66 9.35
C VAL A 54 -18.84 1.66 9.34
N GLY A 55 -20.06 1.20 9.57
CA GLY A 55 -21.22 2.08 9.68
C GLY A 55 -22.55 1.36 9.57
N LYS A 56 -23.63 2.14 9.67
CA LYS A 56 -25.02 1.70 9.45
C LYS A 56 -25.39 1.93 7.99
N VAL A 57 -24.70 1.22 7.10
CA VAL A 57 -24.88 1.32 5.65
C VAL A 57 -24.90 -0.07 5.04
N ASP A 58 -25.66 -0.26 3.97
CA ASP A 58 -25.71 -1.53 3.26
C ASP A 58 -24.43 -1.74 2.42
N PRO A 59 -23.76 -2.91 2.51
CA PRO A 59 -22.55 -3.20 1.73
C PRO A 59 -22.77 -3.12 0.22
N THR A 60 -23.97 -3.45 -0.26
CA THR A 60 -24.33 -3.45 -1.69
C THR A 60 -24.44 -2.02 -2.21
N GLU A 61 -24.98 -1.11 -1.41
CA GLU A 61 -25.05 0.32 -1.76
C GLU A 61 -23.66 0.92 -1.92
N VAL A 62 -22.76 0.68 -0.96
CA VAL A 62 -21.37 1.18 -1.02
C VAL A 62 -20.61 0.51 -2.18
N CYS A 63 -20.83 -0.78 -2.41
CA CYS A 63 -20.25 -1.50 -3.56
C CYS A 63 -20.69 -0.91 -4.90
N HIS A 64 -21.99 -0.65 -5.08
CA HIS A 64 -22.53 -0.05 -6.29
C HIS A 64 -21.99 1.36 -6.51
N TRP A 65 -21.96 2.17 -5.44
CA TRP A 65 -21.42 3.51 -5.48
C TRP A 65 -19.93 3.51 -5.89
N LEU A 66 -19.14 2.62 -5.30
CA LEU A 66 -17.71 2.51 -5.59
C LEU A 66 -17.46 2.03 -7.03
N LYS A 67 -18.25 1.07 -7.51
CA LYS A 67 -18.24 0.62 -8.91
C LYS A 67 -18.56 1.76 -9.88
N LYS A 68 -19.57 2.59 -9.58
CA LYS A 68 -19.95 3.76 -10.39
C LYS A 68 -18.84 4.82 -10.41
N LYS A 69 -18.18 5.07 -9.26
CA LYS A 69 -17.13 6.10 -9.13
C LYS A 69 -15.82 5.69 -9.80
N THR A 70 -15.43 4.42 -9.65
CA THR A 70 -14.15 3.90 -10.14
C THR A 70 -14.23 3.36 -11.57
N LYS A 71 -15.44 3.03 -12.06
CA LYS A 71 -15.70 2.32 -13.32
C LYS A 71 -15.01 0.96 -13.41
N LYS A 72 -14.85 0.28 -12.27
CA LYS A 72 -14.13 -0.99 -12.13
C LYS A 72 -15.00 -2.00 -11.38
N SER A 73 -14.75 -3.29 -11.54
CA SER A 73 -15.44 -4.34 -10.76
C SER A 73 -15.09 -4.18 -9.28
N VAL A 74 -16.12 -4.26 -8.44
CA VAL A 74 -16.01 -4.23 -6.99
C VAL A 74 -16.75 -5.46 -6.47
N LYS A 75 -16.14 -6.18 -5.54
CA LYS A 75 -16.72 -7.36 -4.88
C LYS A 75 -16.76 -7.11 -3.38
N VAL A 76 -17.82 -7.54 -2.72
CA VAL A 76 -17.84 -7.61 -1.24
C VAL A 76 -16.94 -8.77 -0.85
N VAL A 77 -15.87 -8.48 -0.11
CA VAL A 77 -14.98 -9.48 0.45
C VAL A 77 -15.37 -9.61 1.91
N HIS A 78 -15.73 -10.83 2.31
CA HIS A 78 -15.99 -11.09 3.72
C HIS A 78 -14.65 -11.28 4.41
N PRO A 79 -14.29 -10.49 5.43
CA PRO A 79 -13.39 -11.02 6.44
C PRO A 79 -14.14 -12.16 7.14
N ASP A 80 -13.46 -13.30 7.23
CA ASP A 80 -13.73 -14.40 8.13
C ASP A 80 -14.32 -13.90 9.47
N PRO A 81 -15.32 -14.55 10.08
CA PRO A 81 -15.76 -14.24 11.44
C PRO A 81 -14.65 -14.54 12.45
N ALA A 82 -13.67 -13.65 12.54
CA ALA A 82 -12.64 -13.67 13.55
C ALA A 82 -12.13 -12.24 13.79
N PHE A 83 -12.98 -11.43 14.43
CA PHE A 83 -12.48 -10.60 15.52
C PHE A 83 -12.54 -11.42 16.81
N GLU A 84 -11.83 -12.55 16.84
CA GLU A 84 -11.32 -13.12 18.08
C GLU A 84 -9.80 -13.20 17.96
N ASN A 85 -9.16 -12.29 18.68
CA ASN A 85 -7.84 -12.42 19.30
C ASN A 85 -6.76 -13.19 18.50
N HIS A 86 -5.78 -12.43 18.01
CA HIS A 86 -4.50 -12.93 17.50
C HIS A 86 -3.68 -13.64 18.61
N TYR A 87 -4.07 -14.85 19.02
CA TYR A 87 -3.19 -15.83 19.71
C TYR A 87 -3.51 -17.29 19.39
N GLN A 88 -4.46 -17.61 18.50
CA GLN A 88 -4.71 -18.99 18.08
C GLN A 88 -3.88 -19.38 16.84
N LYS A 89 -2.56 -19.21 16.93
CA LYS A 89 -1.63 -19.81 15.96
C LYS A 89 -0.53 -20.57 16.69
N MET A 90 -0.91 -21.48 17.59
CA MET A 90 -0.03 -22.54 18.04
C MET A 90 -0.81 -23.85 18.25
N VAL A 91 -0.34 -24.87 17.53
CA VAL A 91 -0.58 -26.32 17.67
C VAL A 91 -1.89 -26.88 17.13
N VAL A 92 -1.87 -27.27 15.86
CA VAL A 92 -2.53 -28.50 15.39
C VAL A 92 -1.48 -29.35 14.70
N VAL A 93 -0.75 -30.14 15.51
CA VAL A 93 -0.04 -31.38 15.13
C VAL A 93 -0.05 -32.18 16.44
N LEU A 94 -0.90 -33.19 16.64
CA LEU A 94 -0.93 -34.56 16.15
C LEU A 94 -2.38 -35.04 16.40
N GLY A 95 -3.10 -35.76 15.53
CA GLY A 95 -2.76 -37.05 14.96
C GLY A 95 -3.25 -38.19 15.88
N THR A 96 -4.25 -38.96 15.40
CA THR A 96 -4.73 -40.28 15.91
C THR A 96 -5.60 -40.22 17.18
N SER A 97 -6.59 -41.06 17.46
CA SER A 97 -7.29 -42.18 16.80
C SER A 97 -8.43 -42.61 17.76
N SER A 98 -9.57 -43.04 17.20
CA SER A 98 -10.61 -43.93 17.77
C SER A 98 -11.37 -43.56 19.06
N GLU A 99 -12.70 -43.80 18.98
CA GLU A 99 -13.62 -44.33 20.00
C GLU A 99 -13.81 -43.56 21.33
N ALA A 100 -14.98 -43.45 21.95
CA ALA A 100 -16.30 -44.02 21.78
C ALA A 100 -17.30 -43.10 22.51
N TRP A 101 -18.55 -43.05 22.02
CA TRP A 101 -19.64 -42.39 22.71
C TRP A 101 -20.13 -43.30 23.85
N HIS A 102 -19.85 -42.95 25.11
CA HIS A 102 -20.59 -43.54 26.23
C HIS A 102 -20.96 -42.50 27.29
N ILE A 103 -22.26 -42.51 27.55
CA ILE A 103 -23.03 -41.74 28.51
C ILE A 103 -22.62 -42.11 29.94
N THR A 104 -22.44 -41.12 30.82
CA THR A 104 -22.74 -41.27 32.25
C THR A 104 -23.45 -40.01 32.78
N PRO A 105 -24.56 -40.17 33.52
CA PRO A 105 -25.37 -39.06 34.04
C PRO A 105 -24.99 -38.76 35.49
N SER A 106 -24.58 -37.52 35.80
CA SER A 106 -24.81 -36.87 37.10
C SER A 106 -24.25 -35.45 37.09
N ALA A 107 -25.09 -34.49 36.69
CA ALA A 107 -24.90 -33.09 37.07
C ALA A 107 -26.27 -32.55 37.50
N PRO A 108 -26.43 -32.04 38.74
CA PRO A 108 -27.69 -31.48 39.18
C PRO A 108 -28.06 -30.24 38.34
N PRO A 109 -29.36 -29.94 38.15
CA PRO A 109 -29.76 -28.73 37.43
C PRO A 109 -29.25 -27.49 38.14
N LEU A 110 -28.45 -26.68 37.43
CA LEU A 110 -28.13 -25.32 37.87
C LEU A 110 -29.43 -24.53 37.96
N GLN A 111 -29.69 -23.99 39.14
CA GLN A 111 -30.85 -23.17 39.42
C GLN A 111 -30.75 -21.87 38.63
N ASP A 112 -31.81 -21.56 37.87
CA ASP A 112 -32.06 -20.24 37.31
C ASP A 112 -32.11 -19.21 38.42
N GLY A 113 -31.07 -18.39 38.54
CA GLY A 113 -31.02 -17.45 39.66
C GLY A 113 -29.80 -16.55 39.74
N MET A 114 -29.14 -16.19 38.64
CA MET A 114 -28.08 -15.18 38.70
C MET A 114 -28.32 -14.02 37.73
N SER A 115 -28.75 -12.91 38.33
CA SER A 115 -28.68 -11.56 37.80
C SER A 115 -27.29 -11.28 37.21
N TRP A 116 -27.21 -11.02 35.89
CA TRP A 116 -25.98 -10.65 35.18
C TRP A 116 -25.55 -9.19 35.44
N ALA A 117 -26.06 -8.56 36.49
CA ALA A 117 -25.57 -7.27 36.94
C ALA A 117 -24.33 -7.47 37.80
N LEU A 118 -23.16 -7.49 37.15
CA LEU A 118 -21.88 -6.89 37.58
C LEU A 118 -20.76 -7.55 36.77
N VAL A 119 -20.68 -7.20 35.48
CA VAL A 119 -19.41 -7.25 34.77
C VAL A 119 -18.45 -6.34 35.56
N PRO A 120 -17.30 -6.85 36.08
CA PRO A 120 -16.34 -5.98 36.75
C PRO A 120 -15.95 -4.86 35.79
N PRO A 121 -15.93 -3.59 36.22
CA PRO A 121 -15.62 -2.49 35.34
C PRO A 121 -14.26 -2.77 34.70
N VAL A 122 -14.28 -2.85 33.37
CA VAL A 122 -13.09 -2.92 32.52
C VAL A 122 -12.08 -1.94 33.11
N SER A 123 -10.95 -2.47 33.57
CA SER A 123 -9.84 -1.67 34.07
C SER A 123 -9.61 -0.56 33.06
N HIS A 124 -9.89 0.67 33.49
CA HIS A 124 -9.83 1.87 32.66
C HIS A 124 -8.37 2.01 32.24
N HIS A 125 -7.99 1.41 31.12
CA HIS A 125 -6.63 1.52 30.61
C HIS A 125 -6.40 3.00 30.36
N ASP A 126 -5.45 3.54 31.13
CA ASP A 126 -5.20 4.96 31.26
C ASP A 126 -4.99 5.56 29.86
N HIS A 127 -5.90 6.42 29.40
CA HIS A 127 -5.88 6.99 28.04
C HIS A 127 -4.53 7.65 27.69
N LYS A 128 -3.77 8.05 28.70
CA LYS A 128 -2.41 8.59 28.59
C LYS A 128 -1.42 7.60 27.97
N SER A 129 -1.53 6.32 28.31
CA SER A 129 -0.62 5.27 27.79
C SER A 129 -0.86 5.02 26.30
N ILE A 130 -2.12 5.08 25.85
CA ILE A 130 -2.48 4.92 24.43
C ILE A 130 -1.95 6.11 23.62
N GLN A 131 -2.16 7.34 24.09
CA GLN A 131 -1.64 8.53 23.41
C GLN A 131 -0.12 8.51 23.29
N LEU A 132 0.59 8.09 24.34
CA LEU A 132 2.04 7.96 24.31
C LEU A 132 2.53 6.92 23.28
N ILE A 133 1.78 5.83 23.11
CA ILE A 133 2.10 4.79 22.11
C ILE A 133 1.89 5.35 20.69
N GLU A 134 0.78 6.04 20.45
CA GLU A 134 0.50 6.68 19.16
C GLU A 134 1.54 7.73 18.79
N GLU A 135 1.98 8.53 19.76
CA GLU A 135 3.05 9.52 19.58
C GLU A 135 4.38 8.87 19.23
N LYS A 136 4.74 7.77 19.91
CA LYS A 136 5.92 6.97 19.60
C LYS A 136 5.87 6.36 18.20
N ILE A 137 4.73 5.79 17.79
CA ILE A 137 4.55 5.23 16.45
C ILE A 137 4.80 6.32 15.41
N ARG A 138 4.13 7.47 15.55
CA ARG A 138 4.30 8.62 14.65
C ARG A 138 5.75 9.09 14.57
N GLY A 139 6.46 9.12 15.71
CA GLY A 139 7.88 9.46 15.76
C GLY A 139 8.76 8.48 14.97
N LEU A 140 8.53 7.18 15.12
CA LEU A 140 9.28 6.14 14.39
C LEU A 140 8.99 6.18 12.89
N GLU A 141 7.74 6.42 12.50
CA GLU A 141 7.35 6.56 11.10
C GLU A 141 8.06 7.76 10.46
N LYS A 142 8.12 8.90 11.16
CA LYS A 142 8.86 10.08 10.71
C LYS A 142 10.34 9.78 10.50
N VAL A 143 10.99 9.10 11.45
CA VAL A 143 12.41 8.73 11.34
C VAL A 143 12.66 7.80 10.15
N ARG A 144 11.78 6.82 9.93
CA ARG A 144 11.85 5.92 8.78
C ARG A 144 11.74 6.69 7.45
N ASP A 145 10.81 7.63 7.37
CA ASP A 145 10.61 8.44 6.16
C ASP A 145 11.80 9.37 5.89
N GLU A 146 12.34 9.99 6.93
CA GLU A 146 13.57 10.80 6.83
C GLU A 146 14.76 9.98 6.35
N LEU A 147 14.96 8.77 6.87
CA LEU A 147 16.04 7.89 6.44
C LEU A 147 15.86 7.48 4.97
N LYS A 148 14.62 7.20 4.55
CA LYS A 148 14.31 6.80 3.18
C LYS A 148 14.56 7.95 2.20
N ILE A 149 14.19 9.18 2.58
CA ILE A 149 14.49 10.39 1.81
C ILE A 149 16.00 10.58 1.68
N LYS A 150 16.75 10.56 2.80
CA LYS A 150 18.21 10.71 2.77
C LYS A 150 18.91 9.66 1.91
N ASN A 151 18.46 8.41 1.97
CA ASN A 151 19.02 7.37 1.12
C ASN A 151 18.79 7.66 -0.37
N LEU A 152 17.56 8.03 -0.75
CA LEU A 152 17.24 8.39 -2.12
C LEU A 152 17.99 9.63 -2.60
N GLU A 153 18.18 10.64 -1.74
CA GLU A 153 18.98 11.82 -2.05
C GLU A 153 20.44 11.47 -2.36
N ASN A 154 21.03 10.55 -1.58
CA ASN A 154 22.39 10.06 -1.81
C ASN A 154 22.50 9.30 -3.15
N GLU A 155 21.56 8.41 -3.44
CA GLU A 155 21.51 7.68 -4.73
C GLU A 155 21.35 8.64 -5.91
N LEU A 156 20.47 9.64 -5.78
CA LEU A 156 20.25 10.67 -6.80
C LEU A 156 21.52 11.51 -7.01
N PHE A 157 22.22 11.87 -5.94
CA PHE A 157 23.47 12.59 -6.02
C PHE A 157 24.56 11.77 -6.75
N ALA A 158 24.69 10.48 -6.41
CA ALA A 158 25.63 9.58 -7.07
C ALA A 158 25.34 9.44 -8.57
N ALA A 159 24.09 9.13 -8.94
CA ALA A 159 23.67 9.01 -10.33
C ALA A 159 23.89 10.32 -11.12
N LYS A 160 23.62 11.48 -10.51
CA LYS A 160 23.87 12.78 -11.13
C LYS A 160 25.36 13.04 -11.36
N SER A 161 26.21 12.61 -10.43
CA SER A 161 27.67 12.70 -10.56
C SER A 161 28.17 11.85 -11.74
N GLU A 162 27.73 10.60 -11.83
CA GLU A 162 28.07 9.68 -12.94
C GLU A 162 27.64 10.22 -14.30
N LEU A 163 26.43 10.78 -14.40
CA LEU A 163 25.92 11.38 -15.62
C LEU A 163 26.77 12.60 -16.03
N ASN A 164 27.13 13.46 -15.09
CA ASN A 164 27.99 14.61 -15.37
C ASN A 164 29.39 14.18 -15.83
N GLN A 165 29.96 13.14 -15.23
CA GLN A 165 31.25 12.59 -15.65
C GLN A 165 31.17 12.03 -17.07
N SER A 166 30.13 11.24 -17.36
CA SER A 166 29.89 10.68 -18.71
C SER A 166 29.72 11.77 -19.75
N ARG A 167 28.98 12.84 -19.42
CA ARG A 167 28.81 14.02 -20.27
C ARG A 167 30.15 14.69 -20.59
N LYS A 168 31.03 14.81 -19.60
CA LYS A 168 32.37 15.40 -19.79
C LYS A 168 33.22 14.56 -20.74
N VAL A 169 33.19 13.24 -20.58
CA VAL A 169 33.88 12.29 -21.48
C VAL A 169 33.35 12.44 -22.90
N ILE A 170 32.03 12.36 -23.10
CA ILE A 170 31.40 12.49 -24.43
C ILE A 170 31.78 13.82 -25.10
N ASN A 171 31.74 14.92 -24.37
CA ASN A 171 32.10 16.24 -24.91
C ASN A 171 33.58 16.30 -25.32
N SER A 172 34.48 15.72 -24.52
CA SER A 172 35.90 15.63 -24.89
C SER A 172 36.13 14.76 -26.12
N SER A 173 35.48 13.60 -26.22
CA SER A 173 35.57 12.73 -27.39
C SER A 173 35.02 13.41 -28.65
N LYS A 174 33.88 14.12 -28.54
CA LYS A 174 33.30 14.88 -29.65
C LYS A 174 34.27 15.95 -30.16
N LYS A 175 34.99 16.64 -29.26
CA LYS A 175 36.00 17.62 -29.64
C LYS A 175 37.14 16.96 -30.43
N VAL A 176 37.68 15.85 -29.93
CA VAL A 176 38.76 15.12 -30.60
C VAL A 176 38.35 14.65 -32.01
N LEU A 177 37.13 14.14 -32.16
CA LEU A 177 36.60 13.73 -33.46
C LEU A 177 36.47 14.90 -34.44
N LEU A 178 35.97 16.05 -33.97
CA LEU A 178 35.86 17.26 -34.78
C LEU A 178 37.24 17.77 -35.21
N ASP A 179 38.20 17.82 -34.29
CA ASP A 179 39.58 18.26 -34.58
C ASP A 179 40.24 17.32 -35.60
N SER A 180 40.03 16.00 -35.47
CA SER A 180 40.51 15.00 -36.43
C SER A 180 39.89 15.18 -37.82
N ALA A 181 38.56 15.33 -37.91
CA ALA A 181 37.85 15.54 -39.17
C ALA A 181 38.29 16.83 -39.86
N LEU A 182 38.49 17.91 -39.11
CA LEU A 182 38.98 19.18 -39.63
C LEU A 182 40.40 19.03 -40.19
N ASN A 183 41.28 18.31 -39.49
CA ASN A 183 42.63 18.04 -39.95
C ASN A 183 42.64 17.19 -41.23
N GLN A 184 41.78 16.17 -41.33
CA GLN A 184 41.63 15.37 -42.54
C GLN A 184 41.17 16.24 -43.71
N LEU A 185 40.12 17.06 -43.52
CA LEU A 185 39.62 17.96 -44.56
C LEU A 185 40.70 18.92 -45.07
N LYS A 186 41.50 19.47 -44.16
CA LYS A 186 42.61 20.36 -44.51
C LYS A 186 43.68 19.64 -45.34
N ALA A 187 43.98 18.38 -45.02
CA ALA A 187 44.92 17.57 -45.79
C ALA A 187 44.41 17.31 -47.22
N TYR A 188 43.12 16.97 -47.38
CA TYR A 188 42.51 16.80 -48.70
C TYR A 188 42.60 18.07 -49.55
N MET A 189 42.25 19.23 -48.99
CA MET A 189 42.33 20.50 -49.72
C MET A 189 43.76 20.86 -50.15
N ASN A 190 44.76 20.51 -49.35
CA ASN A 190 46.16 20.72 -49.72
C ASN A 190 46.59 19.81 -50.88
N LEU A 191 46.16 18.54 -50.88
CA LEU A 191 46.44 17.62 -51.99
C LEU A 191 45.77 18.08 -53.30
N GLU A 192 44.55 18.58 -53.21
CA GLU A 192 43.83 19.14 -54.36
C GLU A 192 44.57 20.34 -54.95
N ALA A 193 45.02 21.28 -54.10
CA ALA A 193 45.82 22.42 -54.54
C ALA A 193 47.12 21.99 -55.26
N LEU A 194 47.81 20.96 -54.77
CA LEU A 194 49.01 20.43 -55.43
C LEU A 194 48.69 19.80 -56.79
N SER A 195 47.55 19.12 -56.93
CA SER A 195 47.12 18.53 -58.20
C SER A 195 46.78 19.58 -59.26
N GLN A 196 46.25 20.76 -58.88
CA GLN A 196 46.01 21.86 -59.82
C GLN A 196 47.31 22.48 -60.34
N THR A 197 48.36 22.55 -59.52
CA THR A 197 49.63 23.18 -59.92
C THR A 197 50.51 22.34 -60.85
N SER A 198 50.19 21.07 -61.10
CA SER A 198 51.01 20.19 -61.95
C SER A 198 50.59 20.13 -63.42
N TYR A 199 49.55 20.86 -63.82
CA TYR A 199 49.01 20.89 -65.19
C TYR A 199 49.15 22.27 -65.88
N ASP A 200 49.82 23.22 -65.22
CA ASP A 200 50.28 24.50 -65.79
C ASP A 200 51.79 24.45 -66.06
#